data_AF-A0A3R7PIG5-F1
#
_entry.id   AF-A0A3R7PIG5-F1
#
_cell.length_a   1.000
_cell.length_b   1.000
_cell.length_c   1.000
_cell.angle_alpha   90.00
_cell.angle_beta   90.00
_cell.angle_gamma   90.00
#
_symmetry.space_group_name_H-M   'P 1'
#
loop_
_entity.id
_entity.type
_entity.pdbx_description
1 polymer ?
#
loop_
_entity_poly.entity_id
_entity_poly.type
_entity_poly.pdbx_seq_one_letter_code
_entity_poly.pdbx_strand_id
1 'polypeptide(L)' 'RLAQRWGLTNGKNVIQTEKDLKRIFPKKTWSKLHLQIIFYGREYCKARECYGLTCKICTTCYPNRKKPVITKKA' A
#
# COMPACT_ATOMS: atom_id res chain seq x y z
N ARG A 1 5.86 -1.01 -1.45
CA ARG A 1 5.61 0.36 -0.90
C ARG A 1 4.18 0.58 -0.41
N LEU A 2 3.16 0.63 -1.27
CA LEU A 2 1.78 0.96 -0.85
C LEU A 2 1.20 -0.07 0.12
N ALA A 3 1.33 -1.36 -0.21
CA ALA A 3 0.92 -2.44 0.67
C ALA A 3 1.55 -2.34 2.08
N GLN A 4 2.82 -1.93 2.18
CA GLN A 4 3.47 -1.67 3.48
C GLN A 4 2.87 -0.43 4.19
N ARG A 5 2.61 0.67 3.48
CA ARG A 5 2.00 1.90 4.07
C ARG A 5 0.61 1.65 4.62
N TRP A 6 -0.15 0.77 3.97
CA TRP A 6 -1.50 0.37 4.37
C TRP A 6 -1.51 -0.79 5.38
N GLY A 7 -0.35 -1.31 5.78
CA GLY A 7 -0.26 -2.40 6.76
C GLY A 7 -0.70 -3.77 6.24
N LEU A 8 -0.80 -3.94 4.92
CA LEU A 8 -1.15 -5.22 4.30
C LEU A 8 -0.01 -6.24 4.32
N THR A 9 1.24 -5.77 4.43
CA THR A 9 2.43 -6.62 4.56
C THR A 9 3.56 -5.86 5.24
N ASN A 10 4.49 -6.60 5.85
CA ASN A 10 5.75 -6.05 6.35
C ASN A 10 6.75 -5.77 5.23
N GLY A 11 6.49 -6.33 4.03
CA GLY A 11 7.24 -6.09 2.81
C GLY A 11 8.74 -6.38 2.94
N LYS A 12 9.05 -7.48 3.65
CA LYS A 12 10.39 -8.05 3.77
C LYS A 12 10.90 -8.56 2.42
N ASN A 13 10.01 -9.14 1.60
CA ASN A 13 10.30 -9.65 0.26
C ASN A 13 9.09 -9.41 -0.67
N VAL A 14 9.35 -9.31 -1.98
CA VAL A 14 8.29 -9.18 -3.01
C VAL A 14 7.38 -10.42 -3.02
N ILE A 15 7.97 -11.62 -2.95
CA ILE A 15 7.23 -12.89 -2.94
C ILE A 15 6.26 -12.96 -1.75
N GLN A 16 6.71 -12.52 -0.56
CA GLN A 16 5.87 -12.46 0.62
C GLN A 16 4.73 -11.44 0.44
N THR A 17 5.04 -10.26 -0.09
CA THR A 17 4.05 -9.21 -0.37
C THR A 17 2.95 -9.71 -1.30
N GLU A 18 3.31 -10.42 -2.37
CA GLU A 18 2.32 -11.03 -3.27
C GLU A 18 1.47 -12.08 -2.57
N LYS A 19 2.08 -12.96 -1.77
CA LYS A 19 1.37 -14.02 -1.05
C LYS A 19 0.36 -13.44 -0.07
N ASP A 20 0.74 -12.39 0.66
CA ASP A 20 -0.12 -11.68 1.60
C ASP A 20 -1.31 -11.02 0.86
N LEU A 21 -1.05 -10.31 -0.23
CA LEU A 21 -2.10 -9.67 -1.04
C LEU A 21 -3.05 -10.69 -1.68
N LYS A 22 -2.52 -11.79 -2.21
CA LYS A 22 -3.31 -12.89 -2.78
C LYS A 22 -4.17 -13.61 -1.73
N ARG A 23 -3.78 -13.56 -0.45
CA ARG A 23 -4.57 -14.10 0.68
C ARG A 23 -5.73 -13.19 1.08
N ILE A 24 -5.54 -11.87 0.99
CA ILE A 24 -6.54 -10.87 1.40
C ILE A 24 -7.61 -10.67 0.32
N PHE A 25 -7.23 -10.67 -0.96
CA PHE A 25 -8.13 -10.36 -2.07
C PHE A 25 -8.53 -11.61 -2.87
N PRO A 26 -9.79 -11.69 -3.35
CA PRO A 26 -10.24 -12.82 -4.16
C PRO A 26 -9.54 -12.88 -5.53
N LYS A 27 -9.27 -14.08 -6.04
CA LYS A 27 -8.55 -14.31 -7.32
C LYS A 27 -9.10 -13.52 -8.50
N LYS A 28 -10.43 -13.40 -8.59
CA LYS A 28 -11.11 -12.70 -9.69
C LYS A 28 -10.71 -11.22 -9.80
N THR A 29 -10.31 -10.59 -8.70
CA THR A 29 -10.01 -9.16 -8.66
C THR A 29 -8.53 -8.83 -8.79
N TRP A 30 -7.63 -9.83 -8.79
CA TRP A 30 -6.18 -9.59 -8.72
C TRP A 30 -5.65 -8.68 -9.83
N SER A 31 -6.02 -8.92 -11.08
CA SER A 31 -5.53 -8.14 -12.22
C SER A 31 -6.01 -6.68 -12.15
N LYS A 32 -7.30 -6.48 -11.83
CA LYS A 32 -7.90 -5.14 -11.69
C LYS A 32 -7.32 -4.39 -10.49
N LEU A 33 -7.21 -5.03 -9.33
CA LEU A 33 -6.63 -4.45 -8.12
C LEU A 33 -5.17 -4.04 -8.33
N HIS A 34 -4.39 -4.87 -9.01
CA HIS A 34 -2.99 -4.55 -9.30
C HIS A 34 -2.87 -3.20 -10.02
N LEU A 35 -3.63 -3.01 -11.11
CA LEU A 35 -3.66 -1.74 -11.84
C LEU A 35 -4.20 -0.60 -10.99
N GLN A 36 -5.32 -0.80 -10.27
CA GLN A 36 -5.90 0.23 -9.40
C GLN A 36 -4.91 0.73 -8.34
N ILE A 37 -4.16 -0.18 -7.71
CA ILE A 37 -3.15 0.15 -6.71
C ILE A 37 -2.00 0.96 -7.34
N ILE A 38 -1.57 0.60 -8.56
CA ILE A 38 -0.53 1.33 -9.28
C ILE A 38 -0.99 2.75 -9.62
N PHE A 39 -2.16 2.90 -10.24
CA PHE A 39 -2.72 4.22 -10.60
C PHE A 39 -2.91 5.09 -9.36
N TYR A 40 -3.52 4.52 -8.31
CA TYR A 40 -3.69 5.23 -7.05
C TYR A 40 -2.37 5.69 -6.43
N GLY A 41 -1.34 4.85 -6.52
CA GLY A 41 0.02 5.16 -6.06
C GLY A 41 0.70 6.30 -6.80
N ARG A 42 0.36 6.51 -8.07
CA ARG A 42 0.92 7.55 -8.93
C ARG A 42 0.19 8.87 -8.74
N GLU A 43 -1.13 8.83 -8.72
CA GLU A 43 -1.96 10.04 -8.64
C GLU A 43 -2.12 10.56 -7.21
N TYR A 44 -2.45 9.69 -6.25
CA TYR A 44 -2.86 10.10 -4.91
C TYR A 44 -1.84 9.80 -3.81
N CYS A 45 -1.10 8.69 -3.91
CA CYS A 45 -0.14 8.27 -2.89
C CYS A 45 1.32 8.36 -3.39
N LYS A 46 1.68 9.56 -3.85
CA LYS A 46 3.03 9.90 -4.33
C LYS A 46 4.08 9.55 -3.27
N ALA A 47 5.23 9.08 -3.74
CA ALA A 47 6.29 8.57 -2.87
C ALA A 47 6.83 9.65 -1.93
N ARG A 48 7.08 10.84 -2.47
CA ARG A 48 7.75 11.98 -1.86
C ARG A 48 6.82 12.98 -1.16
N GLU A 49 5.51 12.77 -1.24
CA GLU A 49 4.53 13.76 -0.77
C GLU A 49 3.62 13.16 0.30
N CYS A 50 3.09 11.96 0.07
CA CYS A 50 2.11 11.40 0.99
C CYS A 50 2.72 10.82 2.26
N TYR A 51 3.87 10.14 2.19
CA TYR A 51 4.49 9.41 3.32
C TYR A 51 3.55 8.57 4.21
N GLY A 52 2.34 8.24 3.74
CA GLY A 52 1.31 7.54 4.53
C GLY A 52 0.46 8.45 5.42
N LEU A 53 0.42 9.75 5.17
CA LEU A 53 -0.25 10.78 5.97
C LEU A 53 -1.33 11.55 5.20
N THR A 54 -1.12 11.83 3.91
CA THR A 54 -2.04 12.73 3.17
C THR A 54 -3.07 12.00 2.31
N CYS A 55 -2.76 10.76 1.86
CA CYS A 55 -3.66 10.06 0.94
C CYS A 55 -4.96 9.64 1.64
N LYS A 56 -6.10 9.72 0.92
CA LYS A 56 -7.42 9.34 1.46
C LYS A 56 -7.44 7.93 2.07
N ILE A 57 -6.81 6.95 1.41
CA ILE A 57 -6.72 5.59 1.97
C ILE A 57 -5.83 5.58 3.23
N CYS A 58 -4.76 6.37 3.24
CA CYS A 58 -3.82 6.44 4.36
C CYS A 58 -4.48 7.03 5.61
N THR A 59 -5.22 8.13 5.44
CA THR A 59 -5.97 8.79 6.51
C THR A 59 -7.16 7.95 6.97
N THR A 60 -7.88 7.28 6.06
CA THR A 60 -8.95 6.36 6.45
C THR A 60 -8.43 5.15 7.22
N CYS A 61 -7.34 4.52 6.76
CA CYS A 61 -6.78 3.36 7.46
C CYS A 61 -6.10 3.73 8.78
N TYR A 62 -5.49 4.92 8.86
CA TYR A 62 -4.73 5.36 10.02
C TYR A 62 -4.94 6.86 10.30
N PRO A 63 -6.11 7.27 10.83
CA PRO A 63 -6.45 8.68 11.02
C PRO A 63 -5.56 9.39 12.04
N ASN A 64 -5.07 8.67 13.04
CA ASN A 64 -4.23 9.21 14.11
C ASN A 64 -2.72 9.19 13.79
N ARG A 65 -2.34 8.81 12.57
CA ARG A 65 -0.92 8.70 12.19
C ARG A 65 -0.32 10.09 12.01
N LYS A 66 0.62 10.45 12.88
CA LYS A 66 1.35 11.73 12.83
C LYS A 66 2.75 11.62 12.23
N LYS A 67 3.35 10.42 12.22
CA LYS A 67 4.71 10.17 11.74
C LYS A 67 4.70 9.52 10.35
N PRO A 68 5.64 9.90 9.46
CA PRO A 68 5.76 9.28 8.14
C PRO A 68 6.15 7.80 8.26
N VAL A 69 5.55 6.94 7.41
CA VAL A 69 5.90 5.51 7.36
C VAL A 69 7.16 5.33 6.53
N ILE A 70 8.22 4.87 7.18
CA ILE A 70 9.46 4.46 6.52
C ILE A 70 9.23 3.06 5.94
N THR A 71 9.05 2.99 4.62
CA THR A 71 8.92 1.71 3.92
C THR A 71 10.29 1.08 3.73
N LYS A 72 10.41 -0.21 4.07
CA LYS A 72 11.63 -0.98 3.77
C LYS A 72 11.73 -1.21 2.27
N LYS A 73 12.90 -0.93 1.69
CA LYS A 73 13.23 -1.42 0.35
C LYS A 73 13.46 -2.93 0.48
N ALA A 74 12.71 -3.69 -0.31
CA ALA A 74 12.92 -5.12 -0.50
C ALA A 74 13.83 -5.32 -1.71
#